data_AF-A0A4Y8M1E8-F1
#
_entry.id   AF-A0A4Y8M1E8-F1
#
_cell.length_a   1.000
_cell.length_b   1.000
_cell.length_c   1.000
_cell.angle_alpha   90.00
_cell.angle_beta   90.00
_cell.angle_gamma   90.00
#
_symmetry.space_group_name_H-M   'P 1'
#
loop_
_entity.id
_entity.type
_entity.pdbx_description
1 polymer ?
#
loop_
_entity_poly.entity_id
_entity_poly.type
_entity_poly.pdbx_seq_one_letter_code
_entity_poly.pdbx_strand_id
1 'polypeptide(L)' 'CPICAKRNKAMDRTYRCSCGFHAHRDRVGAINIMRQPMADGKSLSA' A
#
# COMPACT_ATOMS: atom_id res chain seq x y z
N CYS A 1 -4.88 -3.64 1.23
CA CYS A 1 -4.54 -3.91 2.63
C CYS A 1 -3.22 -4.68 2.63
N PRO A 2 -2.22 -4.28 3.42
CA PRO A 2 -0.98 -5.06 3.52
C PRO A 2 -1.18 -6.46 4.11
N ILE A 3 -2.22 -6.68 4.92
CA ILE A 3 -2.41 -7.99 5.58
C ILE A 3 -3.25 -8.92 4.72
N CYS A 4 -4.46 -8.50 4.34
CA CYS A 4 -5.42 -9.36 3.66
C CYS A 4 -5.50 -9.14 2.14
N ALA A 5 -4.61 -8.34 1.56
CA ALA A 5 -4.61 -7.94 0.14
C ALA A 5 -5.89 -7.25 -0.39
N LYS A 6 -6.92 -7.06 0.45
CA LYS A 6 -8.19 -6.46 0.05
C LYS A 6 -8.03 -5.00 -0.36
N ARG A 7 -8.62 -4.62 -1.50
CA ARG A 7 -8.70 -3.22 -1.94
C ARG A 7 -9.71 -2.50 -1.05
N ASN A 8 -9.27 -1.42 -0.42
CA ASN A 8 -10.14 -0.57 0.38
C ASN A 8 -9.71 0.89 0.22
N LYS A 9 -10.68 1.81 0.19
CA LYS A 9 -10.41 3.24 0.10
C LYS A 9 -10.04 3.77 1.49
N ALA A 10 -8.98 4.56 1.60
CA ALA A 10 -8.72 5.33 2.81
C ALA A 10 -9.76 6.46 2.90
N MET A 11 -10.33 6.67 4.09
CA MET A 11 -11.31 7.74 4.32
C MET A 11 -10.63 9.10 4.43
N ASP A 12 -9.45 9.16 5.06
CA ASP A 12 -8.66 10.38 5.25
C ASP A 12 -7.16 9.99 5.45
N ARG A 13 -6.48 10.54 6.46
CA ARG A 13 -5.14 10.18 6.93
C ARG A 13 -5.08 8.77 7.50
N THR A 14 -6.22 8.22 7.93
CA THR A 14 -6.29 6.87 8.49
C THR A 14 -6.82 5.86 7.46
N TYR A 15 -6.08 4.76 7.34
CA TYR A 15 -6.50 3.55 6.65
C TYR A 15 -7.01 2.55 7.69
N ARG A 16 -8.26 2.11 7.53
CA ARG A 16 -8.82 0.98 8.28
C ARG A 16 -9.24 -0.13 7.34
N CYS A 17 -8.97 -1.38 7.70
CA CYS A 17 -9.41 -2.55 6.96
C CYS A 17 -10.32 -3.43 7.82
N SER A 18 -11.29 -4.10 7.19
CA SER A 18 -12.19 -5.04 7.87
C SER A 18 -11.48 -6.25 8.48
N CYS A 19 -10.22 -6.52 8.09
CA CYS A 19 -9.40 -7.55 8.71
C CYS A 19 -8.76 -7.11 10.05
N GLY A 20 -9.09 -5.93 10.57
CA GLY A 20 -8.54 -5.37 11.81
C GLY A 20 -7.26 -4.55 11.65
N PHE A 21 -6.71 -4.44 10.43
CA PHE A 21 -5.50 -3.65 10.18
C PHE A 21 -5.82 -2.15 10.12
N HIS A 22 -5.17 -1.36 10.97
CA HIS A 22 -5.30 0.09 11.03
C HIS A 22 -3.91 0.75 10.97
N ALA A 23 -3.72 1.73 10.08
CA ALA A 23 -2.46 2.47 9.93
C ALA A 23 -2.69 3.82 9.25
N HIS A 24 -1.66 4.66 9.18
CA HIS A 24 -1.71 5.87 8.36
C HIS A 24 -1.77 5.51 6.86
N ARG A 25 -2.55 6.26 6.09
CA ARG A 25 -2.71 6.08 4.63
C ARG A 25 -1.35 6.08 3.93
N ASP A 26 -0.48 7.03 4.22
CA ASP A 26 0.84 7.13 3.56
C ASP A 26 1.76 5.96 3.91
N ARG A 27 1.67 5.45 5.15
CA ARG A 27 2.40 4.22 5.53
C ARG A 27 1.93 3.03 4.71
N VAL A 28 0.61 2.90 4.51
CA VAL A 28 0.04 1.84 3.65
C VAL A 28 0.46 2.02 2.19
N GLY A 29 0.51 3.27 1.71
CA GLY A 29 1.04 3.61 0.38
C GLY A 29 2.47 3.14 0.19
N ALA A 30 3.38 3.53 1.09
CA ALA A 30 4.78 3.11 1.06
C ALA A 30 4.94 1.59 1.09
N ILE A 31 4.19 0.89 1.96
CA ILE A 31 4.20 -0.57 2.02
C ILE A 31 3.73 -1.18 0.70
N ASN A 32 2.68 -0.64 0.07
CA ASN A 32 2.18 -1.15 -1.19
C ASN A 32 3.18 -0.92 -2.34
N ILE A 33 3.88 0.22 -2.35
CA ILE A 33 4.94 0.53 -3.34
C ILE A 33 6.11 -0.43 -3.16
N MET A 34 6.60 -0.63 -1.94
CA MET A 34 7.70 -1.58 -1.65
C MET A 34 7.34 -3.02 -1.99
N ARG A 35 6.05 -3.39 -1.92
CA ARG A 35 5.57 -4.74 -2.19
C ARG A 35 5.14 -4.97 -3.63
N GLN A 36 5.00 -3.93 -4.43
CA GLN A 36 4.92 -4.13 -5.87
C GLN A 36 6.33 -4.56 -6.30
N PRO A 37 6.55 -5.82 -6.74
CA PRO A 37 7.77 -6.12 -7.45
C PRO A 37 7.84 -5.11 -8.60
N MET A 38 8.99 -4.44 -8.72
CA MET A 38 9.27 -3.60 -9.89
C MET A 38 8.95 -4.47 -11.09
N ALA A 39 7.86 -4.16 -11.79
CA ALA A 39 7.52 -4.86 -13.01
C ALA A 39 8.76 -4.75 -13.89
N ASP A 40 9.42 -5.87 -14.16
CA ASP A 40 10.62 -5.95 -14.98
C ASP A 40 10.39 -5.15 -16.26
N GLY A 41 11.07 -4.01 -16.37
CA GLY A 41 10.70 -3.03 -17.39
C GLY A 41 11.50 -1.74 -17.38
N LYS A 42 12.83 -1.85 -17.32
CA LYS A 42 13.78 -0.85 -17.87
C LYS A 42 13.59 0.61 -17.42
N SER A 43 14.41 1.00 -16.45
CA SER A 43 15.43 2.09 -16.55
C SER A 43 15.55 2.78 -15.18
N LEU A 44 16.63 2.45 -14.47
CA LEU A 44 17.28 3.46 -13.64
C LEU A 44 17.73 4.56 -14.60
N SER A 45 17.16 5.76 -14.49
CA SER A 45 17.84 6.96 -14.96
C SER A 45 17.74 8.02 -13.88
N ALA A 46 18.90 8.61 -13.64
CA ALA A 46 19.27 9.52 -12.55
C ALA A 46 18.36 10.73 -12.41
#